data_AF-A0A946RYM8-F1
#
_entry.id   AF-A0A946RYM8-F1
#
_cell.length_a   1.000
_cell.length_b   1.000
_cell.length_c   1.000
_cell.angle_alpha   90.00
_cell.angle_beta   90.00
_cell.angle_gamma   90.00
#
_symmetry.space_group_name_H-M   'P 1'
#
loop_
_entity.id
_entity.type
_entity.pdbx_description
1 polymer ?
#
loop_
_entity_poly.entity_id
_entity_poly.type
_entity_poly.pdbx_seq_one_letter_code
_entity_poly.pdbx_strand_id
1 'polypeptide(L)'
;MLENYGINCEIRNERLSSVVGHYQPFSTWIELWIKDDAMEDESIQNIEKFSQMKKKQLENPGNARNRGGSESQFTECWQCGERRV
;
A
#
# COMPACT_ATOMS: atom_id res chain seq x y z
N MET A 1 -7.93 5.04 10.56
CA MET A 1 -7.98 3.66 11.11
C MET A 1 -7.39 3.63 12.51
N LEU A 2 -6.10 3.94 12.70
CA LEU A 2 -5.50 3.97 14.04
C LEU A 2 -6.26 4.88 15.01
N GLU A 3 -6.70 6.06 14.54
CA GLU A 3 -7.55 6.96 15.32
C GLU A 3 -8.86 6.30 15.79
N ASN A 4 -9.44 5.37 15.01
CA ASN A 4 -10.67 4.65 15.40
C ASN A 4 -10.41 3.63 16.51
N TYR A 5 -9.15 3.24 16.73
CA TYR A 5 -8.71 2.42 17.86
C TYR A 5 -8.24 3.27 19.05
N GLY A 6 -8.45 4.59 19.01
CA GLY A 6 -8.02 5.51 20.06
C GLY A 6 -6.53 5.84 20.03
N ILE A 7 -5.80 5.38 19.01
CA ILE A 7 -4.36 5.66 18.85
C ILE A 7 -4.22 7.04 18.18
N ASN A 8 -3.65 7.99 18.91
CA ASN A 8 -3.42 9.34 18.41
C ASN A 8 -2.22 9.35 17.45
N CYS A 9 -2.48 9.62 16.18
CA CYS A 9 -1.46 9.62 15.13
C CYS A 9 -1.49 10.89 14.28
N GLU A 10 -0.43 11.12 13.52
CA GLU A 10 -0.28 12.24 12.59
C GLU A 10 0.30 11.74 11.27
N ILE A 11 -0.24 12.23 10.15
CA ILE A 11 0.35 12.00 8.82
C ILE A 11 1.18 13.23 8.46
N ARG A 12 2.46 13.03 8.19
CA ARG A 12 3.39 14.08 7.75
C ARG A 12 3.69 13.97 6.27
N ASN A 13 4.04 15.10 5.67
CA ASN A 13 4.46 15.24 4.27
C ASN A 13 3.42 14.80 3.23
N GLU A 14 2.15 14.60 3.61
CA GLU A 14 1.08 14.21 2.68
C GLU A 14 1.00 15.14 1.46
N ARG A 15 1.18 16.44 1.69
CA ARG A 15 1.11 17.48 0.65
C ARG A 15 2.39 17.59 -0.20
N LEU A 16 3.52 17.07 0.29
CA LEU A 16 4.82 17.13 -0.39
C LEU A 16 4.99 16.03 -1.45
N SER A 17 4.11 15.04 -1.46
CA SER A 17 4.05 14.01 -2.50
C SER A 17 3.85 14.60 -3.92
N SER A 18 3.25 15.79 -4.03
CA SER A 18 3.01 16.47 -5.31
C SER A 18 4.24 17.15 -5.92
N VAL A 19 5.33 17.29 -5.17
CA VAL A 19 6.57 17.97 -5.59
C VAL A 19 7.74 16.99 -5.78
N VAL A 20 7.44 15.68 -5.83
CA VAL A 20 8.40 14.61 -6.09
C VAL A 20 9.14 14.90 -7.40
N GLY A 21 10.47 14.99 -7.33
CA GLY A 21 11.36 15.35 -8.45
C GLY A 21 12.02 16.74 -8.31
N HIS A 22 11.46 17.64 -7.51
CA HIS A 22 12.07 18.94 -7.20
C HIS A 22 12.81 18.96 -5.84
N TYR A 23 12.48 18.00 -4.97
CA TYR A 23 13.10 17.80 -3.66
C TYR A 23 13.78 16.43 -3.60
N GLN A 24 14.69 16.27 -2.62
CA GLN A 24 15.30 14.98 -2.34
C GLN A 24 14.19 13.94 -2.08
N PRO A 25 14.26 12.73 -2.68
CA PRO A 25 13.18 11.75 -2.62
C PRO A 25 12.69 11.46 -1.20
N PHE A 26 13.61 11.29 -0.25
CA PHE A 26 13.31 10.99 1.15
C PHE A 26 12.50 12.09 1.86
N SER A 27 12.71 13.35 1.49
CA SER A 27 12.02 14.50 2.10
C SER A 27 10.56 14.64 1.66
N THR A 28 10.12 13.83 0.70
CA THR A 28 8.74 13.83 0.17
C THR A 28 7.95 12.59 0.57
N TRP A 29 8.56 11.67 1.32
CA TRP A 29 7.89 10.46 1.76
C TRP A 29 6.82 10.79 2.80
N ILE A 30 5.64 10.22 2.59
CA ILE A 30 4.54 10.31 3.54
C ILE A 30 4.89 9.45 4.74
N GLU A 31 4.82 10.05 5.92
CA GLU A 31 5.15 9.38 7.17
C GLU A 31 3.92 9.32 8.07
N LEU A 32 3.79 8.22 8.82
CA LEU A 32 2.77 8.05 9.85
C LEU A 32 3.47 8.03 11.20
N TRP A 33 3.12 8.98 12.06
CA TRP A 33 3.70 9.14 13.38
C TRP A 33 2.67 8.82 14.45
N ILE A 34 3.08 8.12 15.49
CA ILE A 34 2.28 7.86 16.69
C ILE A 34 2.74 8.87 17.75
N LYS A 35 1.81 9.52 18.46
CA LYS A 35 2.17 10.56 19.44
C LYS A 35 2.57 10.01 20.80
N ASP A 36 2.16 8.78 21.10
CA ASP A 36 2.46 8.09 22.35
C ASP A 36 3.29 6.85 22.06
N ASP A 37 4.58 6.90 22.42
CA ASP A 37 5.52 5.82 22.20
C ASP A 37 5.10 4.52 22.92
N ALA A 38 4.33 4.62 24.02
CA ALA A 38 3.81 3.44 24.72
C ALA A 38 2.82 2.63 23.86
N MET A 39 2.26 3.23 22.81
CA MET A 39 1.33 2.58 21.89
C MET A 39 2.02 2.02 20.63
N GLU A 40 3.36 2.03 20.55
CA GLU A 40 4.10 1.55 19.38
C GLU A 40 3.76 0.09 19.04
N ASP A 41 3.92 -0.82 20.01
CA ASP A 41 3.66 -2.26 19.83
C ASP A 41 2.22 -2.53 19.41
N GLU A 42 1.25 -1.87 20.06
CA GLU A 42 -0.17 -2.00 19.73
C GLU A 42 -0.46 -1.49 18.32
N SER A 43 0.16 -0.38 17.93
CA SER A 43 -0.02 0.21 16.61
C SER A 43 0.52 -0.69 15.50
N ILE A 44 1.72 -1.25 15.70
CA ILE A 44 2.34 -2.21 14.76
C ILE A 44 1.42 -3.42 14.58
N GLN A 45 0.94 -4.02 15.67
CA GLN A 45 0.05 -5.17 15.60
C GLN A 45 -1.26 -4.86 14.84
N ASN A 46 -1.84 -3.68 15.05
CA ASN A 46 -3.05 -3.26 14.35
C ASN A 46 -2.80 -3.05 12.84
N ILE A 47 -1.67 -2.45 12.47
CA ILE A 47 -1.27 -2.27 11.07
C ILE A 47 -1.07 -3.64 10.39
N GLU A 48 -0.40 -4.58 11.04
CA GLU A 48 -0.17 -5.92 10.50
C GLU A 48 -1.47 -6.68 10.29
N LYS A 49 -2.35 -6.68 11.30
CA LYS A 49 -3.70 -7.29 11.21
C LYS A 49 -4.48 -6.70 10.03
N PHE A 50 -4.45 -5.38 9.87
CA PHE A 50 -5.09 -4.72 8.73
C PHE A 50 -4.50 -5.17 7.39
N SER A 51 -3.17 -5.21 7.29
CA SER A 51 -2.50 -5.63 6.06
C SER A 51 -2.85 -7.07 5.69
N GLN A 52 -2.94 -7.97 6.67
CA GLN A 52 -3.34 -9.36 6.44
C GLN A 52 -4.81 -9.47 6.02
N MET A 53 -5.71 -8.69 6.63
CA MET A 53 -7.12 -8.63 6.20
C MET A 53 -7.24 -8.14 4.76
N LYS A 54 -6.49 -7.10 4.38
CA LYS A 54 -6.48 -6.57 3.03
C LYS A 54 -5.95 -7.60 2.03
N LYS A 55 -4.86 -8.32 2.37
CA LYS A 55 -4.35 -9.44 1.56
C LYS A 55 -5.41 -10.52 1.35
N LYS A 56 -6.10 -10.96 2.41
CA LYS A 56 -7.19 -11.94 2.31
C LYS A 56 -8.36 -11.45 1.46
N GLN A 57 -8.67 -10.15 1.48
CA GLN A 57 -9.69 -9.57 0.59
C GLN A 57 -9.24 -9.55 -0.88
N LEU A 58 -7.96 -9.28 -1.15
CA LEU A 58 -7.36 -9.39 -2.49
C LEU A 58 -7.29 -10.85 -2.98
N GLU A 59 -7.09 -11.80 -2.07
CA GLU A 59 -7.07 -13.24 -2.34
C GLU A 59 -8.47 -13.85 -2.49
N ASN A 60 -9.54 -13.09 -2.24
CA ASN A 60 -10.91 -13.55 -2.45
C ASN A 60 -11.23 -13.47 -3.95
N PRO A 61 -11.11 -14.59 -4.70
CA PRO A 61 -10.98 -14.57 -6.14
C PRO A 61 -12.35 -14.69 -6.78
N GLY A 62 -13.19 -13.67 -6.59
CA GLY A 62 -14.34 -13.47 -7.47
C GLY A 62 -13.91 -13.23 -8.93
N ASN A 63 -12.60 -13.06 -9.21
CA ASN A 63 -12.07 -12.81 -10.54
C ASN A 63 -10.59 -13.24 -10.72
N ALA A 64 -10.16 -14.40 -10.19
CA ALA A 64 -8.85 -14.97 -10.50
C ALA A 64 -8.75 -15.60 -11.91
N ARG A 65 -9.29 -14.90 -12.92
CA ARG A 65 -8.93 -15.09 -14.33
C ARG A 65 -8.00 -14.01 -14.86
N ASN A 66 -7.71 -12.96 -14.09
CA ASN A 66 -6.71 -11.96 -14.48
C ASN A 66 -5.36 -12.29 -13.84
N ARG A 67 -4.78 -13.42 -14.27
CA ARG A 67 -3.31 -13.54 -14.31
C ARG A 67 -2.82 -12.44 -15.24
N GLY A 68 -2.14 -11.44 -14.68
CA GLY A 68 -1.45 -10.39 -15.41
C GLY A 68 -2.32 -9.71 -16.46
N GLY A 69 -2.91 -8.57 -16.11
CA GLY A 69 -3.41 -7.66 -17.14
C GLY A 69 -2.28 -7.40 -18.12
N SER A 70 -2.35 -8.01 -19.30
CA SER A 70 -1.64 -7.50 -20.45
C SER A 70 -2.10 -6.05 -20.56
N GLU A 71 -1.22 -5.09 -20.41
CA GLU A 71 -1.52 -3.80 -21.00
C GLU A 71 -1.88 -4.07 -22.46
N SER A 72 -3.00 -3.54 -22.95
CA SER A 72 -3.58 -3.84 -24.28
C SER A 72 -2.62 -3.63 -25.47
N GLN A 73 -1.39 -3.23 -25.20
CA GLN A 73 -0.31 -2.95 -26.13
C GLN A 73 0.62 -4.15 -26.36
N PHE A 74 0.56 -5.19 -25.52
CA PHE A 74 1.44 -6.36 -25.64
C PHE A 74 0.66 -7.63 -26.02
N THR A 75 1.14 -8.31 -27.05
CA THR A 75 0.63 -9.60 -27.54
C THR A 75 1.08 -10.79 -26.67
N GLU A 76 2.02 -10.57 -25.76
CA GLU A 76 2.66 -11.60 -24.94
C GLU A 76 2.60 -11.23 -23.46
N CYS A 77 2.38 -12.22 -22.59
CA CYS A 77 2.38 -12.02 -21.15
C CYS A 77 3.81 -11.75 -20.65
N TRP A 78 4.07 -10.60 -20.03
CA TRP A 78 5.40 -10.25 -19.51
C TRP A 78 5.92 -11.21 -18.43
N GLN A 79 5.02 -11.92 -17.75
CA GLN A 79 5.38 -12.84 -16.67
C GLN A 79 5.70 -14.25 -17.16
N CYS A 80 5.08 -14.72 -18.25
CA CYS A 80 5.22 -16.11 -18.69
C CYS A 80 5.53 -16.30 -20.18
N GLY A 81 5.59 -15.23 -20.98
CA GLY A 81 5.89 -15.29 -22.41
C GLY A 81 4.77 -15.90 -23.27
N GLU A 82 3.63 -16.27 -22.67
CA GLU A 82 2.52 -16.84 -23.42
C GLU A 82 1.92 -15.79 -24.35
N ARG A 83 1.81 -16.13 -25.64
CA ARG A 83 1.14 -15.30 -26.64
C ARG A 83 -0.35 -15.57 -26.62
N ARG A 84 -1.17 -14.52 -26.74
CA ARG A 84 -2.58 -14.72 -27.09
C ARG A 84 -2.68 -15.21 -28.54
N VAL A 85 -3.18 -16.43 -28.72
CA VAL A 85 -3.67 -16.94 -30.02
C VAL A 85 -5.11 -16.51 -30.22
#